data_AF-A0A384CRX0-F1
#
_entry.id   AF-A0A384CRX0-F1
#
_cell.length_a   1.000
_cell.length_b   1.000
_cell.length_c   1.000
_cell.angle_alpha   90.00
_cell.angle_beta   90.00
_cell.angle_gamma   90.00
#
_symmetry.space_group_name_H-M   'P 1'
#
loop_
_entity.id
_entity.type
_entity.pdbx_description
1 polymer ?
#
loop_
_entity_poly.entity_id
_entity_poly.type
_entity_poly.pdbx_seq_one_letter_code
_entity_poly.pdbx_strand_id
1 'polypeptide(L)'
;MEAAAKLGQAEEVPENQRVQRLPGALVERTSTPGGVALVSPYHTHRAGDPLDLVALAEQVQKADEFIRANATNKLTVIAEEIQHLQEQARKEWGTGCPHDFLGAYKLQHDLSWTPYEDIEKHDAKINIVNKLLSQPASLPPSIELSFQGPTESGHL
;
A
#
# COMPACT_ATOMS: atom_id res chain seq x y z
N MET A 1 -55.84 -4.44 13.34
CA MET A 1 -54.37 -4.46 13.42
C MET A 1 -53.90 -3.16 12.81
N GLU A 2 -53.85 -2.09 13.60
CA GLU A 2 -52.69 -1.70 14.43
C GLU A 2 -52.01 -0.53 13.71
N ALA A 3 -52.44 0.71 13.99
CA ALA A 3 -51.93 1.63 15.02
C ALA A 3 -50.79 2.50 14.49
N ALA A 4 -51.01 3.80 14.55
CA ALA A 4 -50.10 4.85 14.11
C ALA A 4 -49.30 5.43 15.29
N ALA A 5 -48.05 5.81 14.99
CA ALA A 5 -47.26 6.93 15.51
C ALA A 5 -47.04 7.13 17.02
N LYS A 6 -45.77 7.21 17.45
CA LYS A 6 -45.16 8.48 17.93
C LYS A 6 -43.64 8.38 18.18
N LEU A 7 -42.99 9.51 17.92
CA LEU A 7 -41.61 9.89 18.23
C LEU A 7 -41.56 10.61 19.59
N GLY A 8 -40.53 10.42 20.42
CA GLY A 8 -40.23 11.36 21.53
C GLY A 8 -39.45 10.84 22.75
N GLN A 9 -38.15 11.19 22.78
CA GLN A 9 -37.31 11.73 23.87
C GLN A 9 -37.11 11.05 25.26
N ALA A 10 -35.82 10.75 25.51
CA ALA A 10 -34.92 11.16 26.61
C ALA A 10 -35.11 10.71 28.08
N GLU A 11 -33.93 10.44 28.68
CA GLU A 11 -33.61 10.22 30.12
C GLU A 11 -34.08 8.87 30.69
N GLU A 12 -33.25 8.02 31.30
CA GLU A 12 -32.32 8.28 32.39
C GLU A 12 -31.24 7.19 32.44
N VAL A 13 -29.98 7.57 32.68
CA VAL A 13 -28.84 6.69 32.90
C VAL A 13 -28.73 6.42 34.41
N PRO A 14 -28.68 5.16 34.87
CA PRO A 14 -28.05 4.86 36.15
C PRO A 14 -26.69 4.18 35.93
N GLU A 15 -25.66 4.97 36.23
CA GLU A 15 -24.50 4.65 37.06
C GLU A 15 -24.02 3.19 37.19
N ASN A 16 -22.77 3.01 36.74
CA ASN A 16 -21.68 2.36 37.46
C ASN A 16 -21.90 0.96 38.02
N GLN A 17 -21.81 -0.06 37.15
CA GLN A 17 -21.22 -1.33 37.56
C GLN A 17 -19.84 -1.48 36.92
N ARG A 18 -18.79 -1.14 37.70
CA ARG A 18 -17.40 -1.47 37.41
C ARG A 18 -17.30 -2.98 37.09
N VAL A 19 -17.17 -3.34 35.82
CA VAL A 19 -16.76 -4.69 35.44
C VAL A 19 -15.30 -4.82 35.87
N GLN A 20 -15.09 -5.41 37.05
CA GLN A 20 -13.75 -5.80 37.49
C GLN A 20 -13.20 -6.76 36.43
N ARG A 21 -12.20 -6.31 35.67
CA ARG A 21 -11.40 -7.20 34.82
C ARG A 21 -10.74 -8.22 35.74
N LEU A 22 -11.24 -9.46 35.71
CA LEU A 22 -10.51 -10.59 36.30
C LEU A 22 -9.19 -10.75 35.53
N PRO A 23 -8.06 -10.97 36.22
CA PRO A 23 -6.78 -11.19 35.56
C PRO A 23 -6.92 -12.44 34.68
N GLY A 24 -6.50 -12.33 33.42
CA GLY A 24 -6.62 -13.42 32.45
C GLY A 24 -6.00 -14.71 33.00
N ALA A 25 -6.82 -15.74 33.18
CA ALA A 25 -6.34 -17.07 33.53
C ALA A 25 -5.56 -17.62 32.33
N LEU A 26 -4.23 -17.65 32.46
CA LEU A 26 -3.34 -18.30 31.51
C LEU A 26 -3.52 -19.81 31.66
N VAL A 27 -4.33 -20.42 30.79
CA VAL A 27 -4.46 -21.88 30.71
C VAL A 27 -3.13 -22.50 30.31
N GLU A 28 -2.74 -23.58 31.01
CA GLU A 28 -1.50 -24.27 30.72
C GLU A 28 -1.48 -24.79 29.28
N ARG A 29 -0.44 -24.42 28.53
CA ARG A 29 -0.19 -24.90 27.16
C ARG A 29 0.47 -26.27 27.17
N THR A 30 -0.05 -27.22 27.95
CA THR A 30 0.47 -28.58 27.92
C THR A 30 -0.24 -29.34 26.79
N SER A 31 0.50 -30.15 26.05
CA SER A 31 -0.03 -30.97 24.94
C SER A 31 -0.94 -32.10 25.43
N THR A 32 -1.10 -32.27 26.75
CA THR A 32 -1.82 -33.37 27.41
C THR A 32 -2.48 -32.91 28.72
N PRO A 33 -3.46 -31.99 28.67
CA PRO A 33 -4.19 -31.58 29.87
C PRO A 33 -4.98 -32.78 30.43
N GLY A 34 -4.83 -33.07 31.72
CA GLY A 34 -5.49 -34.21 32.37
C GLY A 34 -4.95 -35.59 32.01
N GLY A 35 -3.75 -35.68 31.40
CA GLY A 35 -3.11 -36.95 31.05
C GLY A 35 -3.69 -37.65 29.82
N VAL A 36 -4.68 -37.04 29.16
CA VAL A 36 -5.26 -37.50 27.90
C VAL A 36 -4.70 -36.67 26.74
N ALA A 37 -4.18 -37.37 25.73
CA ALA A 37 -3.74 -36.72 24.50
C ALA A 37 -4.98 -36.25 23.72
N LEU A 38 -5.22 -34.95 23.71
CA LEU A 38 -6.37 -34.34 23.02
C LEU A 38 -6.33 -34.53 21.50
N VAL A 39 -5.13 -34.80 20.95
CA VAL A 39 -4.94 -35.12 19.54
C VAL A 39 -4.09 -36.38 19.46
N SER A 40 -4.48 -37.31 18.59
CA SER A 40 -3.68 -38.50 18.30
C SER A 40 -2.31 -38.05 17.76
N PRO A 41 -1.18 -38.39 18.42
CA PRO A 41 0.17 -38.02 17.98
C PRO A 41 0.51 -38.56 16.58
N TYR A 42 -0.20 -39.59 16.15
CA TYR A 42 -0.04 -40.21 14.84
C TYR A 42 -0.95 -39.58 13.77
N HIS A 43 -1.84 -38.66 14.14
CA HIS A 43 -2.75 -37.95 13.23
C HIS A 43 -2.60 -36.43 13.31
N THR A 44 -1.64 -35.92 14.10
CA THR A 44 -1.20 -34.52 14.05
C THR A 44 -0.48 -34.28 12.71
N HIS A 45 -1.24 -34.00 11.67
CA HIS A 45 -0.79 -33.40 10.40
C HIS A 45 0.42 -34.09 9.71
N ARG A 46 0.57 -35.41 9.87
CA ARG A 46 1.71 -36.16 9.32
C ARG A 46 1.41 -37.61 8.92
N ALA A 47 0.15 -37.90 8.57
CA ALA A 47 -0.26 -39.18 8.01
C ALA A 47 -0.80 -38.99 6.58
N GLY A 48 -0.04 -38.29 5.73
CA GLY A 48 -0.14 -38.50 4.29
C GLY A 48 0.69 -39.73 3.93
N ASP A 49 0.33 -40.42 2.84
CA ASP A 49 1.25 -41.38 2.18
C ASP A 49 2.64 -40.72 2.11
N PRO A 50 3.75 -41.38 2.50
CA PRO A 50 5.08 -40.81 2.36
C PRO A 50 5.40 -40.28 0.94
N LEU A 51 4.68 -40.75 -0.09
CA LEU A 51 4.75 -40.24 -1.46
C LEU A 51 3.99 -38.93 -1.71
N ASP A 52 3.12 -38.49 -0.81
CA ASP A 52 2.25 -37.31 -0.97
C ASP A 52 3.03 -36.00 -1.09
N LEU A 53 4.17 -35.88 -0.39
CA LEU A 53 5.06 -34.71 -0.55
C LEU A 53 5.70 -34.67 -1.94
N VAL A 54 6.01 -35.84 -2.53
CA VAL A 54 6.53 -35.94 -3.89
C VAL A 54 5.42 -35.63 -4.90
N ALA A 55 4.21 -36.15 -4.69
CA ALA A 55 3.05 -35.84 -5.52
C ALA A 55 2.72 -34.33 -5.49
N LEU A 56 2.78 -33.69 -4.32
CA LEU A 56 2.64 -32.25 -4.19
C LEU A 56 3.75 -31.50 -4.94
N ALA A 57 5.01 -31.94 -4.84
CA ALA A 57 6.11 -31.34 -5.58
C ALA A 57 5.92 -31.46 -7.10
N GLU A 58 5.46 -32.62 -7.59
CA GLU A 58 5.11 -32.82 -9.01
C GLU A 58 3.96 -31.90 -9.44
N GLN A 59 2.95 -31.70 -8.59
CA GLN A 59 1.84 -30.81 -8.89
C GLN A 59 2.28 -29.35 -8.94
N VAL A 60 3.13 -28.91 -8.02
CA VAL A 60 3.73 -27.57 -8.03
C VAL A 60 4.56 -27.36 -9.30
N GLN A 61 5.38 -28.36 -9.67
CA GLN A 61 6.17 -28.33 -10.90
C GLN A 61 5.27 -28.19 -12.15
N LYS A 62 4.20 -28.98 -12.26
CA LYS A 62 3.23 -28.90 -13.37
C LYS A 62 2.52 -27.55 -13.41
N ALA A 63 2.16 -26.99 -12.25
CA ALA A 63 1.52 -25.68 -12.16
C ALA A 63 2.47 -24.57 -12.65
N ASP A 64 3.75 -24.63 -12.29
CA ASP A 64 4.77 -23.68 -12.77
C ASP A 64 4.94 -23.76 -14.29
N GLU A 65 5.03 -24.96 -14.84
CA GLU A 65 5.09 -25.17 -16.29
C GLU A 65 3.87 -24.60 -17.00
N PHE A 66 2.67 -24.79 -16.44
CA PHE A 66 1.43 -24.24 -16.99
C PHE A 66 1.42 -22.70 -16.97
N ILE A 67 1.82 -22.09 -15.84
CA ILE A 67 1.88 -20.63 -15.72
C ILE A 67 2.88 -20.06 -16.72
N ARG A 68 4.06 -20.68 -16.82
CA ARG A 68 5.10 -20.29 -17.77
C ARG A 68 4.61 -20.36 -19.20
N ALA A 69 4.01 -21.48 -19.61
CA ALA A 69 3.45 -21.63 -20.96
C ALA A 69 2.33 -20.61 -21.23
N ASN A 70 1.43 -20.39 -20.27
CA ASN A 70 0.35 -19.43 -20.40
C ASN A 70 0.87 -18.00 -20.57
N ALA A 71 1.85 -17.60 -19.75
CA ALA A 71 2.47 -16.29 -19.82
C ALA A 71 3.20 -16.10 -21.16
N THR A 72 4.03 -17.07 -21.57
CA THR A 72 4.74 -17.01 -22.87
C THR A 72 3.77 -16.85 -24.02
N ASN A 73 2.73 -17.68 -24.10
CA ASN A 73 1.75 -17.60 -25.19
C ASN A 73 1.06 -16.23 -25.26
N LYS A 74 0.68 -15.66 -24.10
CA LYS A 74 0.06 -14.32 -24.04
C LYS A 74 1.04 -13.23 -24.48
N LEU A 75 2.28 -13.29 -24.01
CA LEU A 75 3.31 -12.33 -24.39
C LEU A 75 3.64 -12.41 -25.88
N THR A 76 3.65 -13.61 -26.47
CA THR A 76 3.83 -13.79 -27.92
C THR A 76 2.74 -13.09 -28.71
N VAL A 77 1.46 -13.30 -28.36
CA VAL A 77 0.32 -12.64 -29.03
C VAL A 77 0.42 -11.12 -28.91
N ILE A 78 0.73 -10.60 -27.72
CA ILE A 78 0.89 -9.15 -27.51
C ILE A 78 2.05 -8.62 -28.35
N ALA A 79 3.17 -9.34 -28.43
CA ALA A 79 4.32 -8.94 -29.23
C ALA A 79 3.98 -8.88 -30.72
N GLU A 80 3.24 -9.86 -31.24
CA GLU A 80 2.76 -9.88 -32.63
C GLU A 80 1.84 -8.69 -32.92
N GLU A 81 0.89 -8.39 -32.03
CA GLU A 81 -0.02 -7.26 -32.21
C GLU A 81 0.71 -5.91 -32.17
N ILE A 82 1.64 -5.74 -31.22
CA ILE A 82 2.48 -4.53 -31.15
C ILE A 82 3.27 -4.36 -32.45
N GLN A 83 3.86 -5.43 -32.98
CA GLN A 83 4.58 -5.38 -34.26
C GLN A 83 3.66 -5.00 -35.41
N HIS A 84 2.45 -5.56 -35.47
CA HIS A 84 1.47 -5.22 -36.49
C HIS A 84 1.08 -3.73 -36.44
N LEU A 85 0.75 -3.22 -35.26
CA LEU A 85 0.39 -1.82 -35.06
C LEU A 85 1.55 -0.87 -35.41
N GLN A 86 2.78 -1.22 -35.02
CA GLN A 86 3.99 -0.48 -35.41
C GLN A 86 4.18 -0.47 -36.94
N GLU A 87 3.90 -1.58 -37.62
CA GLU A 87 3.97 -1.66 -39.08
C GLU A 87 2.93 -0.78 -39.76
N GLN A 88 1.67 -0.80 -39.29
CA GLN A 88 0.63 0.09 -39.83
C GLN A 88 1.01 1.55 -39.64
N ALA A 89 1.45 1.94 -38.44
CA ALA A 89 1.89 3.30 -38.17
C ALA A 89 3.05 3.72 -39.10
N ARG A 90 4.02 2.84 -39.34
CA ARG A 90 5.14 3.10 -40.27
C ARG A 90 4.69 3.18 -41.72
N LYS A 91 3.69 2.39 -42.14
CA LYS A 91 3.16 2.43 -43.50
C LYS A 91 2.34 3.70 -43.75
N GLU A 92 1.49 4.07 -42.81
CA GLU A 92 0.57 5.21 -42.93
C GLU A 92 1.28 6.55 -42.69
N TRP A 93 2.17 6.61 -41.70
CA TRP A 93 2.82 7.85 -41.26
C TRP A 93 4.34 7.81 -41.28
N GLY A 94 4.99 6.75 -41.76
CA GLY A 94 6.45 6.64 -41.73
C GLY A 94 7.14 7.65 -42.64
N THR A 95 7.67 7.23 -43.79
CA THR A 95 8.37 8.16 -44.70
C THR A 95 7.43 9.15 -45.40
N GLY A 96 6.12 8.96 -45.27
CA GLY A 96 5.07 9.76 -45.90
C GLY A 96 4.37 10.73 -44.96
N CYS A 97 4.87 10.97 -43.75
CA CYS A 97 4.28 11.99 -42.87
C CYS A 97 4.29 13.35 -43.60
N PRO A 98 3.12 13.93 -43.94
CA PRO A 98 3.05 15.17 -44.71
C PRO A 98 3.37 16.41 -43.89
N HIS A 99 3.73 16.24 -42.61
CA HIS A 99 3.95 17.30 -41.66
C HIS A 99 5.41 17.31 -41.23
N ASP A 100 6.02 18.49 -41.31
CA ASP A 100 7.37 18.71 -40.81
C ASP A 100 7.44 18.45 -39.30
N PHE A 101 8.58 17.96 -38.85
CA PHE A 101 8.83 17.80 -37.42
C PHE A 101 8.95 19.19 -36.77
N LEU A 102 7.93 19.58 -36.00
CA LEU A 102 7.87 20.88 -35.34
C LEU A 102 8.60 20.93 -33.98
N GLY A 103 8.96 19.76 -33.43
CA GLY A 103 9.65 19.66 -32.14
C GLY A 103 9.10 18.52 -31.28
N ALA A 104 9.84 18.19 -30.23
CA ALA A 104 9.43 17.22 -29.21
C ALA A 104 9.19 17.95 -27.89
N TYR A 105 8.19 17.52 -27.13
CA TYR A 105 7.83 18.12 -25.85
C TYR A 105 7.67 17.02 -24.80
N LYS A 106 8.22 17.24 -23.60
CA LYS A 106 8.02 16.40 -22.43
C LYS A 106 6.93 17.01 -21.55
N LEU A 107 5.92 16.21 -21.23
CA LEU A 107 4.90 16.56 -20.26
C LEU A 107 5.48 16.48 -18.84
N GLN A 108 5.40 17.59 -18.10
CA GLN A 108 5.87 17.67 -16.73
C GLN A 108 4.74 17.32 -15.74
N HIS A 109 5.10 17.17 -14.47
CA HIS A 109 4.15 16.85 -13.39
C HIS A 109 3.04 17.90 -13.21
N ASP A 110 3.33 19.17 -13.52
CA ASP A 110 2.38 20.29 -13.43
C ASP A 110 1.52 20.45 -14.71
N LEU A 111 1.51 19.45 -15.58
CA LEU A 111 0.83 19.42 -16.89
C LEU A 111 1.36 20.45 -17.90
N SER A 112 2.49 21.12 -17.60
CA SER A 112 3.16 21.95 -18.58
C SER A 112 3.92 21.09 -19.59
N TRP A 113 3.92 21.50 -20.86
CA TRP A 113 4.73 20.89 -21.91
C TRP A 113 6.04 21.67 -22.04
N THR A 114 7.18 21.02 -21.77
CA THR A 114 8.50 21.61 -21.96
C THR A 114 9.13 21.11 -23.25
N PRO A 115 9.62 21.99 -24.14
CA PRO A 115 10.40 21.58 -25.31
C PRO A 115 11.58 20.69 -24.92
N TYR A 116 11.91 19.73 -25.77
CA TYR A 116 12.93 18.73 -25.48
C TYR A 116 14.30 19.34 -25.19
N GLU A 117 14.61 20.43 -25.90
CA GLU A 117 15.86 21.20 -25.80
C GLU A 117 16.06 21.84 -24.42
N ASP A 118 14.96 22.05 -23.70
CA ASP A 118 14.95 22.72 -22.40
C ASP A 118 14.71 21.76 -21.22
N ILE A 119 14.55 20.45 -21.47
CA ILE A 119 14.31 19.45 -20.41
C ILE A 119 15.42 19.48 -19.38
N GLU A 120 16.69 19.50 -19.79
CA GLU A 120 17.83 19.47 -18.85
C GLU A 120 17.83 20.72 -17.95
N LYS A 121 17.51 21.89 -18.51
CA LYS A 121 17.42 23.14 -17.75
C LYS A 121 16.25 23.09 -16.77
N HIS A 122 15.12 22.52 -17.19
CA HIS A 122 13.94 22.38 -16.35
C HIS A 122 14.19 21.41 -15.19
N ASP A 123 14.76 20.24 -15.48
CA ASP A 123 15.11 19.23 -14.48
C ASP A 123 16.16 19.77 -13.50
N ALA A 124 17.13 20.57 -13.96
CA ALA A 124 18.07 21.27 -13.09
C ALA A 124 17.37 22.25 -12.12
N LYS A 125 16.39 23.03 -12.61
CA LYS A 125 15.59 23.94 -11.78
C LYS A 125 14.78 23.16 -10.74
N ILE A 126 14.09 22.09 -11.15
CA ILE A 126 13.35 21.21 -10.24
C ILE A 126 14.28 20.64 -9.17
N ASN A 127 15.46 20.16 -9.56
CA ASN A 127 16.41 19.57 -8.62
C ASN A 127 16.90 20.59 -7.57
N ILE A 128 17.13 21.84 -7.97
CA ILE A 128 17.49 22.91 -7.02
C ILE A 128 16.35 23.14 -6.02
N VAL A 129 15.11 23.22 -6.51
CA VAL A 129 13.92 23.40 -5.63
C VAL A 129 13.78 22.22 -4.68
N ASN A 130 13.86 20.98 -5.18
CA ASN A 130 13.82 19.77 -4.36
C ASN A 130 14.91 19.77 -3.30
N LYS A 131 16.14 20.21 -3.65
CA LYS A 131 17.24 20.33 -2.69
C LYS A 131 16.95 21.36 -1.60
N LEU A 132 16.35 22.51 -1.94
CA LEU A 132 15.95 23.53 -0.95
C LEU A 132 14.85 23.01 -0.03
N LEU A 133 13.83 22.35 -0.57
CA LEU A 133 12.74 21.75 0.20
C LEU A 133 13.23 20.60 1.08
N SER A 134 14.25 19.87 0.66
CA SER A 134 14.83 18.77 1.43
C SER A 134 15.79 19.22 2.54
N GLN A 135 16.10 20.52 2.64
CA GLN A 135 16.92 21.02 3.74
C GLN A 135 16.11 20.99 5.04
N PRO A 136 16.66 20.46 6.14
CA PRO A 136 15.99 20.55 7.44
C PRO A 136 15.92 22.03 7.82
N ALA A 137 14.70 22.56 7.94
CA ALA A 137 14.48 23.84 8.57
C ALA A 137 14.97 23.72 10.01
N SER A 138 16.14 24.28 10.34
CA SER A 138 16.48 24.50 11.74
C SER A 138 15.49 25.53 12.26
N LEU A 139 14.49 25.07 13.00
CA LEU A 139 13.66 25.95 13.81
C LEU A 139 14.62 26.85 14.59
N PRO A 140 14.45 28.18 14.57
CA PRO A 140 15.17 29.03 15.50
C PRO A 140 14.94 28.46 16.91
N PRO A 141 15.94 28.45 17.81
CA PRO A 141 15.70 28.09 19.20
C PRO A 141 14.53 28.95 19.64
N SER A 142 13.43 28.30 20.04
CA SER A 142 12.18 28.98 20.39
C SER A 142 12.56 30.14 21.30
N ILE A 143 12.34 31.37 20.83
CA ILE A 143 12.47 32.53 21.68
C ILE A 143 11.46 32.26 22.78
N GLU A 144 11.97 31.82 23.92
CA GLU A 144 11.23 31.74 25.15
C GLU A 144 10.79 33.18 25.38
N LEU A 145 9.51 33.44 25.09
CA LEU A 145 8.87 34.69 25.44
C LEU A 145 8.86 34.69 26.96
N SER A 146 9.95 35.14 27.55
CA SER A 146 10.14 35.26 29.00
C SER A 146 9.03 36.16 29.53
N PHE A 147 7.99 35.52 30.04
CA PHE A 147 6.82 36.19 30.58
C PHE A 147 7.21 36.75 31.94
N GLN A 148 7.75 37.97 31.95
CA GLN A 148 8.11 38.67 33.17
C GLN A 148 6.81 39.13 33.84
N GLY A 149 6.27 38.26 34.72
CA GLY A 149 5.17 38.61 35.61
C GLY A 149 5.53 39.82 36.47
N PRO A 150 4.55 40.69 36.82
CA PRO A 150 4.82 41.87 37.60
C PRO A 150 5.38 41.46 38.97
N THR A 151 6.59 41.91 39.26
CA THR A 151 7.22 41.75 40.57
C THR A 151 6.38 42.52 41.60
N GLU A 152 5.62 41.77 42.40
CA GLU A 152 4.99 42.25 43.63
C GLU A 152 6.10 42.74 44.57
N SER A 153 6.29 44.06 44.61
CA SER A 153 7.19 44.71 45.56
C SER A 153 6.41 44.89 46.85
N GLY A 154 6.84 44.18 47.90
CA GLY A 154 6.19 44.18 49.20
C GLY A 154 6.41 45.44 50.04
N HIS A 155 5.72 45.41 51.18
CA HIS A 155 5.84 46.25 52.39
C HIS A 155 5.26 47.67 52.36
N LEU A 156 4.07 47.82 52.93
CA LEU A 156 3.87 48.30 54.32
C LEU A 156 2.55 47.75 54.89
#